data_AF-A0A6I9N2N2-F1
#
_entry.id   AF-A0A6I9N2N2-F1
#
_cell.length_a   1.000
_cell.length_b   1.000
_cell.length_c   1.000
_cell.angle_alpha   90.00
_cell.angle_beta   90.00
_cell.angle_gamma   90.00
#
_symmetry.space_group_name_H-M   'P 1'
#
loop_
_entity.id
_entity.type
_entity.pdbx_description
1 polymer ?
#
loop_
_entity_poly.entity_id
_entity_poly.type
_entity_poly.pdbx_seq_one_letter_code
_entity_poly.pdbx_strand_id
1 'polypeptide(L)'
;MRAEMAPKTVTQALKDMLFSLSKMQLEEFCSAFLDRKEEPRVKRKDLEDKSRVAVAELLVATYTESGAIPVALDILRKIKCNEQREILAQETQEGSLPLVYRHFNIMLVETTGASMATAQQDKLKYSGINASNAMAEIDLEDMKTYKSIIKEVAFEKKVDPALIAAIISRQSRAGKTLNKGWGCTNTFGLMQILITSDQREHIGTDLLASKEHICKGTDILINFLLRIKHAHPDWSKEQQLKGGIAAYSAGDGNIHSYETVDSKTPNGDFSNDVIARAQWYKTDVIGYIFGGNGDIMRVETDGASRETARADYGNDRKGGRSVSRDMAQTDADRMKKYRSKINRVAKKHNIDPALIAAIISRESRAGAALTDGWGDWDTERGAYNAWGLMQVDVNPDGGAHDPEVDWDSEEHLSQATEILVDFIKIIQNKFPNWSREQQLKGGIVAYNVGDGKVKNYKAVDYYTTHGDYSNDVVAKAHWYKEKRDY
;
A
#
# COMPACT_ATOMS: atom_id res chain seq x y z
N MET A 1 -4.32 -3.93 -37.13
CA MET A 1 -3.25 -2.93 -36.94
C MET A 1 -3.89 -1.63 -36.51
N ARG A 2 -3.82 -1.26 -35.23
CA ARG A 2 -4.04 0.14 -34.82
C ARG A 2 -2.69 0.81 -34.97
N ALA A 3 -2.61 1.85 -35.81
CA ALA A 3 -1.41 2.64 -35.97
C ALA A 3 -1.10 3.32 -34.63
N GLU A 4 0.13 3.14 -34.12
CA GLU A 4 0.69 4.02 -33.10
C GLU A 4 0.73 5.43 -33.68
N MET A 5 -0.19 6.29 -33.23
CA MET A 5 -0.10 7.72 -33.51
C MET A 5 0.98 8.31 -32.61
N ALA A 6 1.96 8.97 -33.22
CA ALA A 6 2.97 9.72 -32.48
C ALA A 6 2.30 10.74 -31.53
N PRO A 7 2.85 11.00 -30.32
CA PRO A 7 2.29 11.97 -29.39
C PRO A 7 2.21 13.35 -30.05
N LYS A 8 1.02 13.96 -30.09
CA LYS A 8 0.84 15.33 -30.57
C LYS A 8 1.46 16.31 -29.55
N THR A 9 2.02 17.41 -30.02
CA THR A 9 2.44 18.51 -29.12
C THR A 9 1.24 19.03 -28.32
N VAL A 10 1.42 19.43 -27.07
CA VAL A 10 0.34 19.93 -26.19
C VAL A 10 -0.44 21.06 -26.85
N THR A 11 0.26 22.01 -27.44
CA THR A 11 -0.35 23.13 -28.16
C THR A 11 -1.27 22.65 -29.30
N GLN A 12 -0.89 21.60 -30.02
CA GLN A 12 -1.72 21.02 -31.08
C GLN A 12 -2.94 20.27 -30.53
N ALA A 13 -2.77 19.49 -29.46
CA ALA A 13 -3.89 18.78 -28.83
C ALA A 13 -4.94 19.75 -28.26
N LEU A 14 -4.52 20.87 -27.67
CA LEU A 14 -5.42 21.93 -27.22
C LEU A 14 -6.16 22.60 -28.38
N LYS A 15 -5.47 22.86 -29.50
CA LYS A 15 -6.11 23.38 -30.71
C LYS A 15 -7.17 22.42 -31.21
N ASP A 16 -6.82 21.15 -31.40
CA ASP A 16 -7.72 20.09 -31.88
C ASP A 16 -8.95 19.95 -30.96
N MET A 17 -8.74 19.96 -29.63
CA MET A 17 -9.83 19.95 -28.65
C MET A 17 -10.75 21.16 -28.81
N LEU A 18 -10.21 22.39 -28.88
CA LEU A 18 -11.05 23.59 -29.02
C LEU A 18 -11.80 23.62 -30.36
N PHE A 19 -11.24 23.03 -31.42
CA PHE A 19 -11.94 22.84 -32.71
C PHE A 19 -13.07 21.82 -32.65
N SER A 20 -12.98 20.82 -31.77
CA SER A 20 -14.04 19.84 -31.56
C SER A 20 -15.25 20.37 -30.79
N LEU A 21 -15.12 21.52 -30.11
CA LEU A 21 -16.22 22.17 -29.41
C LEU A 21 -17.16 22.89 -30.38
N SER A 22 -18.47 22.74 -30.19
CA SER A 22 -19.48 23.58 -30.84
C SER A 22 -19.30 25.05 -30.44
N LYS A 23 -19.94 25.97 -31.19
CA LYS A 23 -19.86 27.41 -30.89
C LYS A 23 -20.32 27.72 -29.46
N MET A 24 -21.43 27.12 -29.03
CA MET A 24 -21.98 27.31 -27.69
C MET A 24 -21.04 26.75 -26.61
N GLN A 25 -20.46 25.56 -26.81
CA GLN A 25 -19.51 24.97 -25.87
C GLN A 25 -18.20 25.78 -25.76
N LEU A 26 -17.75 26.40 -26.86
CA LEU A 26 -16.59 27.28 -26.85
C LEU A 26 -16.87 28.56 -26.05
N GLU A 27 -18.06 29.14 -26.19
CA GLU A 27 -18.49 30.31 -25.41
C GLU A 27 -18.54 29.96 -23.91
N GLU A 28 -19.10 28.80 -23.56
CA GLU A 28 -19.10 28.29 -22.18
C GLU A 28 -17.69 28.02 -21.65
N PHE A 29 -16.81 27.43 -22.48
CA PHE A 29 -15.40 27.21 -22.14
C PHE A 29 -14.70 28.53 -21.82
N CYS A 30 -14.86 29.54 -22.67
CA CYS A 30 -14.25 30.86 -22.47
C CYS A 30 -14.81 31.58 -21.24
N SER A 31 -16.13 31.49 -20.99
CA SER A 31 -16.72 32.04 -19.77
C SER A 31 -16.13 31.37 -18.52
N ALA A 32 -16.13 30.03 -18.49
CA ALA A 32 -15.56 29.27 -17.39
C ALA A 32 -14.04 29.51 -17.21
N PHE A 33 -13.34 29.84 -18.30
CA PHE A 33 -11.93 30.21 -18.25
C PHE A 33 -11.70 31.57 -17.56
N LEU A 34 -12.55 32.56 -17.85
CA LEU A 34 -12.53 33.88 -17.18
C LEU A 34 -12.96 33.81 -15.72
N ASP A 35 -13.89 32.91 -15.41
CA ASP A 35 -14.45 32.75 -14.07
C ASP A 35 -13.51 31.98 -13.11
N ARG A 36 -12.36 31.50 -13.60
CA ARG A 36 -11.35 30.85 -12.76
C ARG A 36 -10.85 31.83 -11.69
N LYS A 37 -10.88 31.36 -10.44
CA LYS A 37 -10.40 32.10 -9.25
C LYS A 37 -8.93 31.78 -8.92
N GLU A 38 -8.34 30.74 -9.50
CA GLU A 38 -6.93 30.40 -9.28
C GLU A 38 -5.99 31.25 -10.15
N GLU A 39 -4.91 31.76 -9.57
CA GLU A 39 -3.84 32.46 -10.31
C GLU A 39 -2.93 31.46 -11.05
N PRO A 40 -2.41 31.80 -12.25
CA PRO A 40 -2.57 33.08 -12.96
C PRO A 40 -3.98 33.25 -13.58
N ARG A 41 -4.59 34.43 -13.45
CA ARG A 41 -5.92 34.74 -14.01
C ARG A 41 -5.85 35.41 -15.38
N VAL A 42 -6.72 35.00 -16.29
CA VAL A 42 -6.91 35.64 -17.60
C VAL A 42 -7.89 36.79 -17.49
N LYS A 43 -7.53 37.97 -18.02
CA LYS A 43 -8.43 39.12 -18.06
C LYS A 43 -9.38 39.00 -19.25
N ARG A 44 -10.61 39.49 -19.08
CA ARG A 44 -11.65 39.50 -20.13
C ARG A 44 -11.15 40.05 -21.48
N LYS A 45 -10.44 41.19 -21.45
CA LYS A 45 -9.84 41.82 -22.64
C LYS A 45 -8.83 40.93 -23.40
N ASP A 46 -8.24 39.93 -22.73
CA ASP A 46 -7.22 39.06 -23.30
C ASP A 46 -7.83 37.79 -23.91
N LEU A 47 -9.15 37.58 -23.76
CA LEU A 47 -9.88 36.41 -24.26
C LEU A 47 -11.06 36.76 -25.19
N GLU A 48 -11.69 37.93 -25.02
CA GLU A 48 -12.79 38.40 -25.88
C GLU A 48 -12.39 38.38 -27.36
N ASP A 49 -13.32 37.92 -28.21
CA ASP A 49 -13.21 37.81 -29.66
C ASP A 49 -12.01 36.99 -30.19
N LYS A 50 -11.35 36.20 -29.34
CA LYS A 50 -10.24 35.35 -29.77
C LYS A 50 -10.71 34.13 -30.57
N SER A 51 -9.96 33.82 -31.61
CA SER A 51 -10.10 32.56 -32.35
C SER A 51 -9.73 31.37 -31.45
N ARG A 52 -10.26 30.17 -31.76
CA ARG A 52 -9.90 28.93 -31.06
C ARG A 52 -8.39 28.71 -30.93
N VAL A 53 -7.64 29.06 -31.97
CA VAL A 53 -6.17 28.99 -32.01
C VAL A 53 -5.56 29.94 -30.98
N ALA A 54 -6.03 31.18 -30.93
CA ALA A 54 -5.54 32.19 -29.99
C ALA A 54 -5.94 31.87 -28.53
N VAL A 55 -7.04 31.14 -28.31
CA VAL A 55 -7.41 30.63 -26.97
C VAL A 55 -6.44 29.51 -26.53
N ALA A 56 -6.09 28.57 -27.42
CA ALA A 56 -5.10 27.53 -27.13
C ALA A 56 -3.73 28.14 -26.77
N GLU A 57 -3.29 29.11 -27.56
CA GLU A 57 -2.02 29.81 -27.34
C GLU A 57 -2.04 30.63 -26.05
N LEU A 58 -3.18 31.25 -25.71
CA LEU A 58 -3.34 31.95 -24.44
C LEU A 58 -3.27 31.00 -23.24
N LEU A 59 -3.89 29.81 -23.33
CA LEU A 59 -3.77 28.77 -22.30
C LEU A 59 -2.30 28.39 -22.07
N VAL A 60 -1.56 28.10 -23.14
CA VAL A 60 -0.14 27.74 -23.05
C VAL A 60 0.73 28.91 -22.58
N ALA A 61 0.47 30.13 -23.04
CA ALA A 61 1.21 31.31 -22.61
C ALA A 61 0.98 31.65 -21.12
N THR A 62 -0.23 31.41 -20.62
CA THR A 62 -0.62 31.73 -19.25
C THR A 62 -0.17 30.64 -18.27
N TYR A 63 -0.27 29.37 -18.65
CA TYR A 63 -0.05 28.23 -17.75
C TYR A 63 1.10 27.31 -18.14
N THR A 64 1.87 27.62 -19.19
CA THR A 64 2.83 26.71 -19.87
C THR A 64 2.16 25.51 -20.52
N GLU A 65 2.87 24.77 -21.38
CA GLU A 65 2.32 23.55 -22.00
C GLU A 65 1.87 22.53 -20.94
N SER A 66 2.65 22.32 -19.88
CA SER A 66 2.30 21.37 -18.81
C SER A 66 1.14 21.82 -17.92
N GLY A 67 0.95 23.13 -17.68
CA GLY A 67 -0.14 23.62 -16.83
C GLY A 67 -1.44 23.89 -17.59
N ALA A 68 -1.37 24.02 -18.92
CA ALA A 68 -2.55 24.28 -19.75
C ALA A 68 -3.52 23.08 -19.82
N ILE A 69 -3.03 21.84 -19.80
CA ILE A 69 -3.88 20.64 -19.91
C ILE A 69 -4.79 20.48 -18.68
N PRO A 70 -4.29 20.49 -17.42
CA PRO A 70 -5.16 20.36 -16.25
C PRO A 70 -6.23 21.47 -16.17
N VAL A 71 -5.87 22.69 -16.56
CA VAL A 71 -6.80 23.83 -16.65
C VAL A 71 -7.89 23.56 -17.67
N ALA A 72 -7.53 23.09 -18.86
CA ALA A 72 -8.48 22.76 -19.91
C ALA A 72 -9.39 21.58 -19.52
N LEU A 73 -8.86 20.52 -18.92
CA LEU A 73 -9.67 19.38 -18.45
C LEU A 73 -10.66 19.77 -17.35
N ASP A 74 -10.26 20.63 -16.41
CA ASP A 74 -11.14 21.14 -15.37
C ASP A 74 -12.29 21.98 -15.95
N ILE A 75 -11.98 22.85 -16.92
CA ILE A 75 -13.00 23.64 -17.62
C ILE A 75 -13.95 22.72 -18.39
N LEU A 76 -13.45 21.76 -19.17
CA LEU A 76 -14.26 20.80 -19.93
C LEU A 76 -15.19 20.00 -19.01
N ARG A 77 -14.71 19.61 -17.82
CA ARG A 77 -15.54 18.97 -16.79
C ARG A 77 -16.67 19.89 -16.32
N LYS A 78 -16.38 21.17 -16.02
CA LYS A 78 -17.37 22.15 -15.54
C LYS A 78 -18.48 22.38 -16.57
N ILE A 79 -18.14 22.44 -17.86
CA ILE A 79 -19.09 22.61 -18.96
C ILE A 79 -19.66 21.28 -19.48
N LYS A 80 -19.44 20.16 -18.76
CA LYS A 80 -19.95 18.82 -19.08
C LYS A 80 -19.54 18.28 -20.47
N CYS A 81 -18.44 18.76 -21.04
CA CYS A 81 -17.86 18.26 -22.30
C CYS A 81 -16.94 17.05 -22.04
N ASN A 82 -17.53 15.95 -21.55
CA ASN A 82 -16.78 14.79 -21.07
C ASN A 82 -16.04 14.03 -22.19
N GLU A 83 -16.60 13.98 -23.40
CA GLU A 83 -15.98 13.31 -24.54
C GLU A 83 -14.69 14.03 -24.97
N GLN A 84 -14.74 15.35 -25.14
CA GLN A 84 -13.59 16.17 -25.49
C GLN A 84 -12.53 16.15 -24.39
N ARG A 85 -12.96 16.07 -23.12
CA ARG A 85 -12.06 15.88 -21.97
C ARG A 85 -11.31 14.56 -22.06
N GLU A 86 -11.99 13.47 -22.39
CA GLU A 86 -11.37 12.14 -22.52
C GLU A 86 -10.41 12.08 -23.71
N ILE A 87 -10.79 12.67 -24.85
CA ILE A 87 -9.93 12.76 -26.04
C ILE A 87 -8.69 13.59 -25.73
N LEU A 88 -8.84 14.79 -25.16
CA LEU A 88 -7.69 15.64 -24.80
C LEU A 88 -6.76 14.90 -23.84
N ALA A 89 -7.31 14.26 -22.81
CA ALA A 89 -6.52 13.47 -21.88
C ALA A 89 -5.76 12.34 -22.61
N GLN A 90 -6.40 11.59 -23.51
CA GLN A 90 -5.76 10.51 -24.26
C GLN A 90 -4.64 11.03 -25.19
N GLU A 91 -4.88 12.14 -25.89
CA GLU A 91 -3.93 12.73 -26.86
C GLU A 91 -2.72 13.37 -26.18
N THR A 92 -2.86 13.88 -24.96
CA THR A 92 -1.77 14.55 -24.21
C THR A 92 -1.12 13.65 -23.16
N GLN A 93 -1.38 12.33 -23.20
CA GLN A 93 -0.93 11.35 -22.20
C GLN A 93 -1.39 11.63 -20.75
N GLU A 94 -2.50 12.36 -20.55
CA GLU A 94 -3.22 12.48 -19.26
C GLU A 94 -4.35 11.44 -19.08
N GLY A 95 -4.68 10.65 -20.11
CA GLY A 95 -5.55 9.46 -20.04
C GLY A 95 -4.93 8.34 -19.19
N SER A 96 -3.67 8.52 -18.81
CA SER A 96 -3.07 7.93 -17.63
C SER A 96 -2.76 9.06 -16.66
N LEU A 97 -3.49 9.14 -15.52
CA LEU A 97 -2.90 9.57 -14.23
C LEU A 97 -1.42 9.21 -14.28
N PRO A 98 -0.46 10.15 -14.12
CA PRO A 98 0.92 9.86 -14.42
C PRO A 98 1.32 8.56 -13.73
N LEU A 99 1.71 7.57 -14.55
CA LEU A 99 2.31 6.29 -14.15
C LEU A 99 3.47 6.47 -13.14
N VAL A 100 3.93 7.70 -12.99
CA VAL A 100 4.92 8.23 -12.07
C VAL A 100 4.58 7.89 -10.62
N TYR A 101 3.32 8.08 -10.16
CA TYR A 101 2.99 7.88 -8.73
C TYR A 101 2.45 6.50 -8.35
N ARG A 102 2.15 5.68 -9.35
CA ARG A 102 1.65 4.32 -9.18
C ARG A 102 2.64 3.37 -8.49
N HIS A 103 3.89 3.81 -8.31
CA HIS A 103 5.00 2.99 -7.80
C HIS A 103 5.89 3.71 -6.77
N PHE A 104 5.50 4.86 -6.19
CA PHE A 104 6.32 5.40 -5.11
C PHE A 104 6.23 4.51 -3.89
N ASN A 105 7.36 3.92 -3.56
CA ASN A 105 7.47 3.20 -2.32
C ASN A 105 7.81 4.20 -1.21
N ILE A 106 6.81 4.63 -0.44
CA ILE A 106 7.00 5.51 0.74
C ILE A 106 8.04 4.95 1.73
N MET A 107 8.30 3.64 1.71
CA MET A 107 9.34 2.99 2.52
C MET A 107 10.78 3.35 2.10
N LEU A 108 10.98 3.89 0.89
CA LEU A 108 12.28 4.33 0.39
C LEU A 108 12.55 5.81 0.67
N VAL A 109 11.55 6.56 1.14
CA VAL A 109 11.71 8.00 1.37
C VAL A 109 12.39 8.22 2.72
N GLU A 110 13.55 8.86 2.70
CA GLU A 110 14.27 9.21 3.92
C GLU A 110 13.51 10.25 4.75
N THR A 111 13.45 10.01 6.05
CA THR A 111 12.79 10.90 7.00
C THR A 111 13.51 10.93 8.34
N THR A 112 13.51 12.10 8.97
CA THR A 112 13.92 12.27 10.36
C THR A 112 12.77 12.03 11.34
N GLY A 113 11.52 11.95 10.87
CA GLY A 113 10.31 11.90 11.69
C GLY A 113 9.99 13.22 12.39
N ALA A 114 9.16 13.16 13.42
CA ALA A 114 8.65 14.34 14.12
C ALA A 114 9.74 15.11 14.88
N SER A 115 9.67 16.43 14.86
CA SER A 115 10.38 17.30 15.79
C SER A 115 9.87 17.10 17.22
N MET A 116 10.63 17.59 18.20
CA MET A 116 10.19 17.62 19.60
C MET A 116 8.92 18.46 19.79
N ALA A 117 8.77 19.58 19.06
CA ALA A 117 7.59 20.44 19.14
C ALA A 117 6.31 19.68 18.71
N THR A 118 6.39 18.89 17.64
CA THR A 118 5.28 18.03 17.22
C THR A 118 5.04 16.89 18.19
N ALA A 119 6.09 16.22 18.69
CA ALA A 119 5.97 15.09 19.62
C ALA A 119 5.32 15.48 20.96
N GLN A 120 5.53 16.72 21.41
CA GLN A 120 4.96 17.25 22.64
C GLN A 120 3.43 17.35 22.65
N GLN A 121 2.77 17.30 21.48
CA GLN A 121 1.30 17.26 21.43
C GLN A 121 0.72 16.07 22.20
N ASP A 122 1.46 14.95 22.23
CA ASP A 122 1.11 13.74 23.00
C ASP A 122 2.00 13.56 24.24
N LYS A 123 2.66 14.63 24.69
CA LYS A 123 3.56 14.63 25.86
C LYS A 123 4.71 13.64 25.75
N LEU A 124 5.11 13.28 24.54
CA LEU A 124 6.26 12.40 24.31
C LEU A 124 7.56 13.13 24.71
N LYS A 125 8.47 12.40 25.36
CA LYS A 125 9.77 12.93 25.81
C LYS A 125 10.90 12.70 24.81
N TYR A 126 10.56 12.22 23.62
CA TYR A 126 11.48 11.90 22.54
C TYR A 126 10.91 12.42 21.22
N SER A 127 11.80 12.58 20.24
CA SER A 127 11.47 13.02 18.88
C SER A 127 11.97 12.00 17.88
N GLY A 128 11.80 12.30 16.60
CA GLY A 128 12.22 11.51 15.47
C GLY A 128 11.17 10.49 15.03
N ILE A 129 11.60 9.50 14.25
CA ILE A 129 10.73 8.46 13.67
C ILE A 129 9.90 7.75 14.75
N ASN A 130 10.50 7.39 15.89
CA ASN A 130 9.78 6.71 16.96
C ASN A 130 8.63 7.55 17.52
N ALA A 131 8.79 8.88 17.57
CA ALA A 131 7.71 9.75 18.04
C ALA A 131 6.57 9.79 17.01
N SER A 132 6.88 9.89 15.73
CA SER A 132 5.88 9.78 14.65
C SER A 132 5.10 8.47 14.72
N ASN A 133 5.80 7.34 14.92
CA ASN A 133 5.18 6.02 15.03
C ASN A 133 4.22 5.95 16.23
N ALA A 134 4.66 6.40 17.41
CA ALA A 134 3.82 6.41 18.60
C ALA A 134 2.57 7.29 18.42
N MET A 135 2.68 8.45 17.76
CA MET A 135 1.53 9.31 17.48
C MET A 135 0.57 8.68 16.47
N ALA A 136 1.09 7.98 15.45
CA ALA A 136 0.28 7.25 14.49
C ALA A 136 -0.44 6.05 15.13
N GLU A 137 0.21 5.37 16.08
CA GLU A 137 -0.36 4.31 16.90
C GLU A 137 -1.49 4.80 17.79
N ILE A 138 -1.30 5.93 18.47
CA ILE A 138 -2.35 6.58 19.26
C ILE A 138 -3.58 6.93 18.41
N ASP A 139 -3.38 7.22 17.12
CA ASP A 139 -4.45 7.55 16.18
C ASP A 139 -5.10 6.33 15.53
N LEU A 140 -4.53 5.13 15.70
CA LEU A 140 -4.94 3.93 14.97
C LEU A 140 -6.43 3.60 15.17
N GLU A 141 -6.91 3.61 16.40
CA GLU A 141 -8.28 3.17 16.69
C GLU A 141 -9.30 4.07 15.99
N ASP A 142 -9.12 5.38 16.06
CA ASP A 142 -9.97 6.34 15.35
C ASP A 142 -9.81 6.24 13.83
N MET A 143 -8.58 6.02 13.35
CA MET A 143 -8.28 5.85 11.93
C MET A 143 -9.00 4.63 11.33
N LYS A 144 -9.23 3.56 12.10
CA LYS A 144 -9.98 2.36 11.64
C LYS A 144 -11.39 2.73 11.17
N THR A 145 -12.02 3.75 11.75
CA THR A 145 -13.34 4.26 11.33
C THR A 145 -13.36 4.67 9.87
N TYR A 146 -12.26 5.24 9.36
CA TYR A 146 -12.18 5.80 8.00
C TYR A 146 -11.49 4.87 7.01
N LYS A 147 -11.00 3.72 7.48
CA LYS A 147 -10.20 2.76 6.70
C LYS A 147 -10.83 2.40 5.35
N SER A 148 -12.14 2.12 5.33
CA SER A 148 -12.81 1.72 4.08
C SER A 148 -12.80 2.85 3.04
N ILE A 149 -13.18 4.06 3.45
CA ILE A 149 -13.23 5.23 2.57
C ILE A 149 -11.83 5.64 2.14
N ILE A 150 -10.84 5.61 3.04
CA ILE A 150 -9.43 5.88 2.70
C ILE A 150 -8.95 4.90 1.63
N LYS A 151 -9.23 3.60 1.77
CA LYS A 151 -8.85 2.58 0.77
C LYS A 151 -9.55 2.80 -0.56
N GLU A 152 -10.83 3.13 -0.54
CA GLU A 152 -11.62 3.40 -1.74
C GLU A 152 -11.06 4.61 -2.51
N VAL A 153 -10.83 5.73 -1.83
CA VAL A 153 -10.24 6.93 -2.44
C VAL A 153 -8.81 6.66 -2.91
N ALA A 154 -7.99 5.99 -2.11
CA ALA A 154 -6.63 5.60 -2.48
C ALA A 154 -6.62 4.78 -3.78
N PHE A 155 -7.54 3.83 -3.92
CA PHE A 155 -7.69 3.02 -5.12
C PHE A 155 -8.09 3.87 -6.35
N GLU A 156 -9.11 4.72 -6.20
CA GLU A 156 -9.59 5.61 -7.28
C GLU A 156 -8.52 6.59 -7.74
N LYS A 157 -7.80 7.20 -6.78
CA LYS A 157 -6.79 8.22 -7.01
C LYS A 157 -5.40 7.64 -7.31
N LYS A 158 -5.23 6.32 -7.17
CA LYS A 158 -3.97 5.59 -7.35
C LYS A 158 -2.85 6.13 -6.45
N VAL A 159 -3.18 6.42 -5.19
CA VAL A 159 -2.26 6.88 -4.13
C VAL A 159 -2.18 5.80 -3.05
N ASP A 160 -1.05 5.69 -2.35
CA ASP A 160 -0.91 4.77 -1.22
C ASP A 160 -1.89 5.14 -0.08
N PRO A 161 -2.77 4.23 0.39
CA PRO A 161 -3.69 4.55 1.46
C PRO A 161 -2.98 4.94 2.77
N ALA A 162 -1.77 4.45 3.00
CA ALA A 162 -0.99 4.83 4.20
C ALA A 162 -0.58 6.30 4.18
N LEU A 163 -0.35 6.88 2.99
CA LEU A 163 -0.05 8.31 2.85
C LEU A 163 -1.28 9.17 3.20
N ILE A 164 -2.46 8.76 2.75
CA ILE A 164 -3.71 9.45 3.10
C ILE A 164 -3.96 9.36 4.62
N ALA A 165 -3.81 8.17 5.20
CA ALA A 165 -3.95 7.96 6.64
C ALA A 165 -2.95 8.82 7.44
N ALA A 166 -1.69 8.89 7.01
CA ALA A 166 -0.67 9.70 7.66
C ALA A 166 -0.98 11.21 7.63
N ILE A 167 -1.48 11.71 6.50
CA ILE A 167 -1.91 13.12 6.39
C ILE A 167 -3.09 13.37 7.32
N ILE A 168 -4.09 12.48 7.36
CA ILE A 168 -5.23 12.61 8.28
C ILE A 168 -4.78 12.60 9.74
N SER A 169 -3.87 11.70 10.09
CA SER A 169 -3.27 11.63 11.43
C SER A 169 -2.56 12.93 11.77
N ARG A 170 -1.67 13.42 10.91
CA ARG A 170 -0.94 14.68 11.15
C ARG A 170 -1.86 15.90 11.22
N GLN A 171 -2.88 15.96 10.38
CA GLN A 171 -3.73 17.15 10.24
C GLN A 171 -4.81 17.26 11.32
N SER A 172 -5.41 16.14 11.71
CA SER A 172 -6.60 16.16 12.56
C SER A 172 -6.63 15.12 13.68
N ARG A 173 -5.58 14.30 13.81
CA ARG A 173 -5.55 13.15 14.74
C ARG A 173 -6.77 12.24 14.51
N ALA A 174 -7.04 11.93 13.24
CA ALA A 174 -8.26 11.22 12.81
C ALA A 174 -9.56 11.90 13.32
N GLY A 175 -9.60 13.23 13.29
CA GLY A 175 -10.74 14.02 13.71
C GLY A 175 -10.77 14.43 15.19
N LYS A 176 -9.92 13.85 16.06
CA LYS A 176 -9.93 14.12 17.51
C LYS A 176 -9.68 15.57 17.89
N THR A 177 -8.95 16.32 17.06
CA THR A 177 -8.65 17.74 17.34
C THR A 177 -9.66 18.71 16.70
N LEU A 178 -10.67 18.21 16.01
CA LEU A 178 -11.61 19.04 15.25
C LEU A 178 -12.84 19.41 16.07
N ASN A 179 -13.30 20.65 15.93
CA ASN A 179 -14.59 21.10 16.46
C ASN A 179 -15.62 21.16 15.32
N LYS A 180 -16.54 20.18 15.27
CA LYS A 180 -17.62 20.10 14.27
C LYS A 180 -17.15 20.22 12.80
N GLY A 181 -15.96 19.76 12.45
CA GLY A 181 -15.41 20.07 11.12
C GLY A 181 -14.05 20.72 11.12
N TRP A 182 -13.88 21.62 12.07
CA TRP A 182 -13.03 22.77 11.89
C TRP A 182 -11.78 22.66 12.73
N GLY A 183 -10.63 22.91 12.09
CA GLY A 183 -9.38 23.16 12.79
C GLY A 183 -9.15 24.65 13.05
N CYS A 184 -7.88 25.02 13.25
CA CYS A 184 -7.51 26.34 13.76
C CYS A 184 -7.49 27.46 12.69
N THR A 185 -7.52 27.14 11.39
CA THR A 185 -7.20 28.09 10.31
C THR A 185 -8.14 28.00 9.11
N ASN A 186 -9.45 28.19 9.28
CA ASN A 186 -10.46 28.07 8.20
C ASN A 186 -10.31 26.79 7.36
N THR A 187 -9.79 25.73 7.97
CA THR A 187 -9.57 24.42 7.37
C THR A 187 -10.64 23.47 7.86
N PHE A 188 -11.11 22.60 6.98
CA PHE A 188 -12.22 21.70 7.25
C PHE A 188 -11.88 20.23 6.97
N GLY A 189 -12.50 19.34 7.75
CA GLY A 189 -12.51 17.90 7.57
C GLY A 189 -11.20 17.19 7.91
N LEU A 190 -11.17 15.88 7.75
CA LEU A 190 -10.05 15.03 8.20
C LEU A 190 -8.68 15.43 7.65
N MET A 191 -8.62 15.84 6.38
CA MET A 191 -7.39 16.31 5.71
C MET A 191 -7.15 17.82 5.82
N GLN A 192 -7.98 18.57 6.56
CA GLN A 192 -7.83 20.01 6.83
C GLN A 192 -7.63 20.86 5.57
N ILE A 193 -8.60 20.78 4.65
CA ILE A 193 -8.59 21.53 3.40
C ILE A 193 -9.00 22.97 3.68
N LEU A 194 -8.23 23.95 3.17
CA LEU A 194 -8.59 25.36 3.26
C LEU A 194 -9.91 25.62 2.51
N ILE A 195 -10.85 26.27 3.17
CA ILE A 195 -12.13 26.65 2.58
C ILE A 195 -12.34 28.15 2.69
N THR A 196 -12.96 28.70 1.66
CA THR A 196 -13.24 30.13 1.54
C THR A 196 -14.48 30.51 2.35
N SER A 197 -14.59 31.79 2.74
CA SER A 197 -15.68 32.26 3.61
C SER A 197 -17.08 32.02 3.03
N ASP A 198 -17.23 32.05 1.71
CA ASP A 198 -18.46 31.75 0.96
C ASP A 198 -18.85 30.26 1.02
N GLN A 199 -17.86 29.36 1.12
CA GLN A 199 -18.10 27.91 1.26
C GLN A 199 -18.58 27.54 2.67
N ARG A 200 -18.22 28.34 3.69
CA ARG A 200 -18.51 28.06 5.11
C ARG A 200 -20.01 27.98 5.42
N GLU A 201 -20.85 28.74 4.73
CA GLU A 201 -22.29 28.80 4.97
C GLU A 201 -23.05 27.55 4.49
N HIS A 202 -22.41 26.70 3.68
CA HIS A 202 -23.06 25.55 3.00
C HIS A 202 -22.50 24.19 3.44
N ILE A 203 -21.56 24.15 4.38
CA ILE A 203 -20.87 22.91 4.80
C ILE A 203 -21.55 22.31 6.03
N GLY A 204 -22.22 21.17 5.83
CA GLY A 204 -22.77 20.33 6.90
C GLY A 204 -21.70 19.50 7.61
N THR A 205 -21.97 19.09 8.85
CA THR A 205 -21.06 18.28 9.69
C THR A 205 -20.87 16.85 9.17
N ASP A 206 -21.81 16.37 8.36
CA ASP A 206 -21.82 15.09 7.63
C ASP A 206 -20.73 14.98 6.55
N LEU A 207 -20.15 16.12 6.12
CA LEU A 207 -19.08 16.16 5.11
C LEU A 207 -17.67 15.96 5.69
N LEU A 208 -17.50 15.91 7.01
CA LEU A 208 -16.21 15.85 7.70
C LEU A 208 -15.27 14.73 7.20
N ALA A 209 -15.87 13.56 6.99
CA ALA A 209 -15.21 12.31 6.64
C ALA A 209 -15.81 11.67 5.37
N SER A 210 -16.54 12.46 4.58
CA SER A 210 -17.16 11.95 3.36
C SER A 210 -16.08 11.54 2.35
N LYS A 211 -16.43 10.57 1.50
CA LYS A 211 -15.58 10.18 0.37
C LYS A 211 -15.19 11.39 -0.49
N GLU A 212 -16.13 12.31 -0.72
CA GLU A 212 -15.90 13.54 -1.47
C GLU A 212 -14.83 14.43 -0.83
N HIS A 213 -14.86 14.57 0.51
CA HIS A 213 -13.85 15.34 1.24
C HIS A 213 -12.45 14.72 1.10
N ILE A 214 -12.32 13.41 1.35
CA ILE A 214 -11.04 12.72 1.25
C ILE A 214 -10.54 12.72 -0.21
N CYS A 215 -11.43 12.58 -1.19
CA CYS A 215 -11.12 12.75 -2.62
C CYS A 215 -10.55 14.14 -2.91
N LYS A 216 -11.22 15.20 -2.45
CA LYS A 216 -10.77 16.58 -2.66
C LYS A 216 -9.40 16.84 -2.03
N GLY A 217 -9.18 16.35 -0.80
CA GLY A 217 -7.90 16.49 -0.11
C GLY A 217 -6.78 15.75 -0.84
N THR A 218 -7.08 14.56 -1.35
CA THR A 218 -6.14 13.75 -2.15
C THR A 218 -5.84 14.40 -3.50
N ASP A 219 -6.83 15.02 -4.17
CA ASP A 219 -6.61 15.76 -5.42
C ASP A 219 -5.67 16.95 -5.21
N ILE A 220 -5.82 17.68 -4.10
CA ILE A 220 -4.90 18.78 -3.74
C ILE A 220 -3.48 18.25 -3.52
N LEU A 221 -3.32 17.13 -2.82
CA LEU A 221 -2.02 16.48 -2.65
C LEU A 221 -1.38 16.11 -3.99
N ILE A 222 -2.14 15.46 -4.88
CA ILE A 222 -1.67 15.08 -6.21
C ILE A 222 -1.22 16.31 -7.00
N ASN A 223 -1.97 17.41 -6.95
CA ASN A 223 -1.59 18.65 -7.61
C ASN A 223 -0.25 19.19 -7.08
N PHE A 224 0.00 19.16 -5.76
CA PHE A 224 1.28 19.59 -5.21
C PHE A 224 2.43 18.66 -5.57
N LEU A 225 2.21 17.34 -5.58
CA LEU A 225 3.20 16.37 -6.05
C LEU A 225 3.61 16.65 -7.50
N LEU A 226 2.65 16.95 -8.37
CA LEU A 226 2.93 17.31 -9.76
C LEU A 226 3.72 18.62 -9.85
N ARG A 227 3.29 19.66 -9.13
CA ARG A 227 3.98 20.97 -9.13
C ARG A 227 5.42 20.85 -8.66
N ILE A 228 5.69 20.09 -7.61
CA ILE A 228 7.06 19.86 -7.12
C ILE A 228 7.90 19.07 -8.11
N LYS A 229 7.35 18.01 -8.71
CA LYS A 229 8.06 17.28 -9.77
C LYS A 229 8.47 18.20 -10.92
N HIS A 230 7.61 19.13 -11.31
CA HIS A 230 7.90 20.09 -12.38
C HIS A 230 8.89 21.17 -11.96
N ALA A 231 8.78 21.69 -10.74
CA ALA A 231 9.69 22.71 -10.21
C ALA A 231 11.10 22.15 -9.95
N HIS A 232 11.20 20.86 -9.61
CA HIS A 232 12.43 20.18 -9.22
C HIS A 232 12.65 18.87 -10.02
N PRO A 233 12.88 18.97 -11.34
CA PRO A 233 13.03 17.79 -12.19
C PRO A 233 14.30 16.98 -11.87
N ASP A 234 15.32 17.62 -11.30
CA ASP A 234 16.60 17.00 -10.93
C ASP A 234 16.54 16.21 -9.62
N TRP A 235 15.46 16.38 -8.84
CA TRP A 235 15.27 15.60 -7.62
C TRP A 235 14.93 14.15 -7.95
N SER A 236 15.42 13.24 -7.13
CA SER A 236 14.94 11.87 -7.15
C SER A 236 13.44 11.81 -6.90
N LYS A 237 12.87 10.68 -7.30
CA LYS A 237 11.47 10.35 -7.09
C LYS A 237 11.05 10.52 -5.62
N GLU A 238 11.83 9.99 -4.70
CA GLU A 238 11.58 10.02 -3.26
C GLU A 238 11.64 11.45 -2.72
N GLN A 239 12.59 12.25 -3.21
CA GLN A 239 12.71 13.67 -2.88
C GLN A 239 11.51 14.48 -3.38
N GLN A 240 11.04 14.24 -4.61
CA GLN A 240 9.86 14.88 -5.18
C GLN A 240 8.59 14.56 -4.37
N LEU A 241 8.44 13.30 -3.94
CA LEU A 241 7.34 12.90 -3.07
C LEU A 241 7.38 13.66 -1.74
N LYS A 242 8.54 13.72 -1.08
CA LYS A 242 8.72 14.48 0.16
C LYS A 242 8.40 15.96 -0.01
N GLY A 243 8.90 16.57 -1.09
CA GLY A 243 8.61 17.97 -1.41
C GLY A 243 7.13 18.23 -1.65
N GLY A 244 6.42 17.35 -2.36
CA GLY A 244 4.97 17.49 -2.58
C GLY A 244 4.16 17.36 -1.28
N ILE A 245 4.59 16.50 -0.36
CA ILE A 245 3.98 16.41 0.98
C ILE A 245 4.24 17.69 1.79
N ALA A 246 5.44 18.25 1.74
CA ALA A 246 5.74 19.54 2.39
C ALA A 246 4.91 20.68 1.79
N ALA A 247 4.80 20.72 0.45
CA ALA A 247 3.99 21.67 -0.29
C ALA A 247 2.49 21.58 0.04
N TYR A 248 1.97 20.39 0.40
CA TYR A 248 0.60 20.25 0.88
C TYR A 248 0.31 21.14 2.10
N SER A 249 1.30 21.30 2.99
CA SER A 249 1.16 22.15 4.18
C SER A 249 1.60 23.59 3.97
N ALA A 250 2.70 23.83 3.24
CA ALA A 250 3.32 25.14 3.14
C ALA A 250 3.04 25.85 1.79
N GLY A 251 2.46 25.18 0.82
CA GLY A 251 2.46 25.60 -0.58
C GLY A 251 3.81 25.33 -1.26
N ASP A 252 3.77 25.02 -2.55
CA ASP A 252 4.95 24.69 -3.38
C ASP A 252 5.90 25.88 -3.56
N GLY A 253 5.40 27.12 -3.54
CA GLY A 253 6.23 28.33 -3.57
C GLY A 253 7.19 28.47 -2.37
N ASN A 254 7.01 27.65 -1.33
CA ASN A 254 7.92 27.61 -0.18
C ASN A 254 8.96 26.47 -0.27
N ILE A 255 8.90 25.61 -1.29
CA ILE A 255 9.78 24.46 -1.47
C ILE A 255 10.89 24.80 -2.46
N HIS A 256 12.05 25.21 -1.93
CA HIS A 256 13.16 25.75 -2.73
C HIS A 256 14.35 24.78 -2.87
N SER A 257 14.62 23.97 -1.85
CA SER A 257 15.71 22.98 -1.83
C SER A 257 15.27 21.74 -1.04
N TYR A 258 15.96 20.62 -1.24
CA TYR A 258 15.64 19.39 -0.54
C TYR A 258 16.08 19.45 0.93
N GLU A 259 17.24 20.06 1.18
CA GLU A 259 17.86 20.20 2.50
C GLU A 259 16.98 21.00 3.45
N THR A 260 16.24 21.99 2.94
CA THR A 260 15.36 22.86 3.71
C THR A 260 13.89 22.65 3.41
N VAL A 261 13.51 21.48 2.87
CA VAL A 261 12.16 21.19 2.34
C VAL A 261 11.05 21.49 3.35
N ASP A 262 11.25 21.18 4.64
CA ASP A 262 10.25 21.41 5.68
C ASP A 262 10.41 22.74 6.42
N SER A 263 11.41 23.56 6.11
CA SER A 263 11.76 24.77 6.89
C SER A 263 10.63 25.80 7.02
N LYS A 264 9.64 25.77 6.12
CA LYS A 264 8.45 26.63 6.11
C LYS A 264 7.17 25.92 6.53
N THR A 265 7.25 24.63 6.83
CA THR A 265 6.12 23.85 7.34
C THR A 265 5.96 24.04 8.85
N PRO A 266 4.77 23.80 9.42
CA PRO A 266 4.56 23.83 10.86
C PRO A 266 5.57 22.97 11.60
N ASN A 267 6.23 23.54 12.61
CA ASN A 267 7.30 22.91 13.40
C ASN A 267 8.54 22.46 12.61
N GLY A 268 8.65 22.79 11.32
CA GLY A 268 9.82 22.45 10.51
C GLY A 268 9.96 20.96 10.19
N ASP A 269 8.87 20.17 10.25
CA ASP A 269 8.94 18.71 10.20
C ASP A 269 7.75 18.03 9.47
N PHE A 270 6.91 18.78 8.77
CA PHE A 270 5.62 18.23 8.31
C PHE A 270 5.78 17.02 7.40
N SER A 271 6.59 17.13 6.34
CA SER A 271 6.80 16.00 5.44
C SER A 271 7.56 14.87 6.12
N ASN A 272 8.57 15.19 6.95
CA ASN A 272 9.30 14.18 7.72
C ASN A 272 8.36 13.36 8.63
N ASP A 273 7.55 14.01 9.46
CA ASP A 273 6.60 13.32 10.32
C ASP A 273 5.55 12.55 9.52
N VAL A 274 4.94 13.15 8.49
CA VAL A 274 3.95 12.46 7.64
C VAL A 274 4.55 11.22 6.99
N ILE A 275 5.78 11.27 6.48
CA ILE A 275 6.45 10.10 5.89
C ILE A 275 6.65 9.01 6.94
N ALA A 276 7.14 9.35 8.15
CA ALA A 276 7.35 8.38 9.20
C ALA A 276 6.02 7.74 9.65
N ARG A 277 4.96 8.55 9.83
CA ARG A 277 3.60 8.04 10.07
C ARG A 277 3.11 7.19 8.93
N ALA A 278 3.36 7.55 7.67
CA ALA A 278 2.94 6.77 6.50
C ALA A 278 3.69 5.45 6.41
N GLN A 279 4.98 5.42 6.74
CA GLN A 279 5.75 4.18 6.86
C GLN A 279 5.19 3.31 7.98
N TRP A 280 4.84 3.91 9.13
CA TRP A 280 4.15 3.21 10.21
C TRP A 280 2.78 2.70 9.77
N TYR A 281 1.90 3.53 9.21
CA TYR A 281 0.61 3.11 8.66
C TYR A 281 0.78 2.04 7.58
N LYS A 282 1.85 2.09 6.78
CA LYS A 282 2.13 1.08 5.76
C LYS A 282 2.58 -0.25 6.37
N THR A 283 3.36 -0.17 7.45
CA THR A 283 3.95 -1.32 8.15
C THR A 283 3.02 -1.93 9.21
N ASP A 284 2.10 -1.13 9.78
CA ASP A 284 1.28 -1.48 10.94
C ASP A 284 -0.24 -1.34 10.71
N VAL A 285 -0.74 -0.55 9.75
CA VAL A 285 -2.21 -0.37 9.50
C VAL A 285 -2.68 -0.89 8.15
N ILE A 286 -1.80 -0.82 7.16
CA ILE A 286 -1.76 -1.70 6.01
C ILE A 286 -1.04 -2.99 6.43
N GLY A 287 -0.14 -3.02 7.41
CA GLY A 287 0.38 -4.28 7.95
C GLY A 287 -0.63 -5.11 8.75
N TYR A 288 -1.53 -4.48 9.51
CA TYR A 288 -2.58 -5.24 10.23
C TYR A 288 -3.67 -5.82 9.32
N ILE A 289 -3.79 -5.35 8.07
CA ILE A 289 -4.85 -5.78 7.13
C ILE A 289 -4.28 -6.31 5.80
N PHE A 290 -3.02 -6.02 5.53
CA PHE A 290 -2.22 -6.45 4.39
C PHE A 290 -0.79 -6.81 4.85
N GLY A 291 -0.64 -7.56 5.95
CA GLY A 291 0.63 -7.98 6.50
C GLY A 291 1.68 -8.35 5.46
N GLY A 292 2.70 -7.52 5.30
CA GLY A 292 4.00 -8.14 5.20
C GLY A 292 4.21 -8.84 6.53
N ASN A 293 3.84 -10.12 6.62
CA ASN A 293 4.08 -10.96 7.78
C ASN A 293 5.60 -11.18 8.00
N GLY A 294 6.46 -10.24 7.58
CA GLY A 294 7.80 -10.46 7.04
C GLY A 294 7.76 -10.62 5.52
N ASP A 295 8.78 -10.12 4.82
CA ASP A 295 9.04 -10.53 3.44
C ASP A 295 9.72 -11.89 3.47
N ILE A 296 9.04 -12.93 2.95
CA ILE A 296 9.56 -14.30 2.98
C ILE A 296 10.94 -14.42 2.31
N MET A 297 11.23 -13.58 1.30
CA MET A 297 12.52 -13.57 0.60
C MET A 297 13.66 -12.97 1.43
N ARG A 298 13.33 -12.26 2.51
CA ARG A 298 14.31 -11.67 3.44
C ARG A 298 14.50 -12.50 4.71
N VAL A 299 13.70 -13.56 4.90
CA VAL A 299 13.88 -14.48 6.03
C VAL A 299 15.12 -15.35 5.80
N GLU A 300 16.07 -15.28 6.71
CA GLU A 300 17.29 -16.09 6.67
C GLU A 300 16.98 -17.58 6.90
N THR A 301 17.65 -18.45 6.15
CA THR A 301 17.47 -19.89 6.27
C THR A 301 18.72 -20.70 5.90
N ASP A 302 18.93 -21.79 6.64
CA ASP A 302 19.92 -22.82 6.34
C ASP A 302 19.34 -23.96 5.48
N GLY A 303 18.01 -24.03 5.33
CA GLY A 303 17.28 -25.10 4.65
C GLY A 303 17.16 -26.38 5.46
N ALA A 304 16.88 -27.49 4.78
CA ALA A 304 16.64 -28.79 5.40
C ALA A 304 17.85 -29.31 6.19
N SER A 305 17.60 -29.93 7.34
CA SER A 305 18.55 -30.77 8.06
C SER A 305 18.93 -32.01 7.25
N ARG A 306 19.90 -32.77 7.77
CA ARG A 306 20.26 -34.08 7.23
C ARG A 306 19.12 -35.08 7.41
N GLU A 307 18.40 -35.00 8.52
CA GLU A 307 17.29 -35.87 8.89
C GLU A 307 16.15 -35.73 7.88
N THR A 308 15.76 -34.49 7.56
CA THR A 308 14.78 -34.20 6.50
C THR A 308 15.28 -34.64 5.12
N ALA A 309 16.55 -34.36 4.80
CA ALA A 309 17.13 -34.79 3.52
C ALA A 309 17.14 -36.32 3.34
N ARG A 310 17.34 -37.06 4.42
CA ARG A 310 17.45 -38.52 4.41
C ARG A 310 16.14 -39.20 3.99
N ALA A 311 15.00 -38.60 4.32
CA ALA A 311 13.68 -39.13 3.95
C ALA A 311 13.51 -39.24 2.43
N ASP A 312 14.06 -38.29 1.67
CA ASP A 312 13.93 -38.23 0.21
C ASP A 312 15.12 -38.84 -0.54
N TYR A 313 16.33 -38.72 0.01
CA TYR A 313 17.57 -38.98 -0.72
C TYR A 313 18.50 -40.01 -0.05
N GLY A 314 18.08 -40.63 1.06
CA GLY A 314 18.92 -41.55 1.81
C GLY A 314 20.16 -40.89 2.44
N ASN A 315 21.20 -41.66 2.73
CA ASN A 315 22.33 -41.20 3.54
C ASN A 315 23.33 -40.26 2.82
N ASP A 316 23.16 -40.06 1.51
CA ASP A 316 24.17 -39.45 0.64
C ASP A 316 24.13 -37.92 0.61
N ARG A 317 23.01 -37.29 1.03
CA ARG A 317 22.88 -35.83 1.10
C ARG A 317 22.96 -35.30 2.54
N LYS A 318 23.70 -34.22 2.74
CA LYS A 318 23.98 -33.61 4.05
C LYS A 318 22.92 -32.61 4.54
N GLY A 319 21.92 -32.27 3.73
CA GLY A 319 20.97 -31.18 3.99
C GLY A 319 21.38 -29.86 3.31
N GLY A 320 20.71 -28.77 3.68
CA GLY A 320 20.95 -27.41 3.22
C GLY A 320 19.86 -26.86 2.31
N ARG A 321 19.93 -25.54 2.03
CA ARG A 321 19.00 -24.81 1.15
C ARG A 321 18.78 -25.51 -0.20
N SER A 322 19.83 -26.00 -0.86
CA SER A 322 19.69 -26.67 -2.15
C SER A 322 18.78 -27.90 -2.08
N VAL A 323 18.83 -28.65 -0.98
CA VAL A 323 18.00 -29.85 -0.79
C VAL A 323 16.53 -29.46 -0.63
N SER A 324 16.24 -28.44 0.18
CA SER A 324 14.87 -27.87 0.27
C SER A 324 14.32 -27.48 -1.09
N ARG A 325 15.14 -26.81 -1.90
CA ARG A 325 14.78 -26.35 -3.24
C ARG A 325 14.52 -27.53 -4.20
N ASP A 326 15.32 -28.60 -4.13
CA ASP A 326 15.10 -29.82 -4.92
C ASP A 326 13.80 -30.56 -4.52
N MET A 327 13.48 -30.60 -3.21
CA MET A 327 12.23 -31.18 -2.72
C MET A 327 11.01 -30.35 -3.19
N ALA A 328 11.08 -29.02 -3.08
CA ALA A 328 10.03 -28.13 -3.61
C ALA A 328 9.86 -28.31 -5.12
N GLN A 329 10.95 -28.48 -5.86
CA GLN A 329 10.93 -28.78 -7.29
C GLN A 329 10.22 -30.10 -7.58
N THR A 330 10.50 -31.15 -6.81
CA THR A 330 9.87 -32.46 -6.92
C THR A 330 8.36 -32.39 -6.70
N ASP A 331 7.90 -31.49 -5.82
CA ASP A 331 6.47 -31.31 -5.52
C ASP A 331 5.75 -30.37 -6.48
N ALA A 332 6.48 -29.57 -7.26
CA ALA A 332 5.93 -28.44 -8.00
C ALA A 332 4.86 -28.83 -9.02
N ASP A 333 5.00 -29.98 -9.69
CA ASP A 333 4.01 -30.42 -10.66
C ASP A 333 2.68 -30.78 -10.01
N ARG A 334 2.71 -31.44 -8.85
CA ARG A 334 1.50 -31.68 -8.03
C ARG A 334 0.92 -30.37 -7.51
N MET A 335 1.76 -29.42 -7.10
CA MET A 335 1.35 -28.13 -6.55
C MET A 335 0.56 -27.27 -7.56
N LYS A 336 0.81 -27.41 -8.87
CA LYS A 336 0.14 -26.61 -9.92
C LYS A 336 -1.38 -26.64 -9.81
N LYS A 337 -1.96 -27.81 -9.46
CA LYS A 337 -3.41 -27.98 -9.36
C LYS A 337 -4.05 -27.12 -8.26
N TYR A 338 -3.27 -26.68 -7.28
CA TYR A 338 -3.72 -25.86 -6.15
C TYR A 338 -3.39 -24.37 -6.29
N ARG A 339 -2.60 -23.98 -7.29
CA ARG A 339 -2.05 -22.61 -7.42
C ARG A 339 -3.12 -21.51 -7.34
N SER A 340 -4.26 -21.71 -8.00
CA SER A 340 -5.31 -20.69 -8.01
C SER A 340 -5.98 -20.54 -6.64
N LYS A 341 -6.23 -21.64 -5.93
CA LYS A 341 -6.73 -21.65 -4.53
C LYS A 341 -5.71 -20.99 -3.60
N ILE A 342 -4.43 -21.39 -3.69
CA ILE A 342 -3.33 -20.82 -2.91
C ILE A 342 -3.26 -19.30 -3.10
N ASN A 343 -3.29 -18.80 -4.35
CA ASN A 343 -3.20 -17.38 -4.62
C ASN A 343 -4.41 -16.59 -4.08
N ARG A 344 -5.62 -17.16 -4.13
CA ARG A 344 -6.82 -16.53 -3.56
C ARG A 344 -6.75 -16.47 -2.04
N VAL A 345 -6.36 -17.57 -1.38
CA VAL A 345 -6.18 -17.65 0.07
C VAL A 345 -5.07 -16.74 0.56
N ALA A 346 -3.93 -16.75 -0.11
CA ALA A 346 -2.80 -15.86 0.14
C ALA A 346 -3.23 -14.39 0.10
N LYS A 347 -3.99 -14.01 -0.93
CA LYS A 347 -4.55 -12.65 -1.06
C LYS A 347 -5.55 -12.34 0.06
N LYS A 348 -6.42 -13.29 0.42
CA LYS A 348 -7.45 -13.13 1.47
C LYS A 348 -6.81 -12.87 2.84
N HIS A 349 -5.79 -13.65 3.20
CA HIS A 349 -5.12 -13.59 4.51
C HIS A 349 -3.88 -12.71 4.52
N ASN A 350 -3.54 -12.16 3.37
CA ASN A 350 -2.33 -11.40 3.12
C ASN A 350 -1.06 -12.08 3.63
N ILE A 351 -0.84 -13.28 3.12
CA ILE A 351 0.37 -14.08 3.27
C ILE A 351 0.99 -14.25 1.89
N ASP A 352 2.31 -14.40 1.80
CA ASP A 352 2.96 -14.72 0.54
C ASP A 352 2.49 -16.11 0.05
N PRO A 353 1.91 -16.25 -1.16
CA PRO A 353 1.47 -17.54 -1.68
C PRO A 353 2.61 -18.57 -1.77
N ALA A 354 3.87 -18.14 -1.90
CA ALA A 354 5.02 -19.04 -1.87
C ALA A 354 5.22 -19.69 -0.49
N LEU A 355 4.84 -19.01 0.60
CA LEU A 355 4.86 -19.57 1.94
C LEU A 355 3.81 -20.67 2.11
N ILE A 356 2.59 -20.44 1.64
CA ILE A 356 1.52 -21.45 1.67
C ILE A 356 1.95 -22.69 0.85
N ALA A 357 2.46 -22.49 -0.37
CA ALA A 357 2.97 -23.59 -1.19
C ALA A 357 4.12 -24.36 -0.51
N ALA A 358 5.02 -23.65 0.17
CA ALA A 358 6.11 -24.27 0.90
C ALA A 358 5.65 -25.11 2.10
N ILE A 359 4.67 -24.62 2.86
CA ILE A 359 4.06 -25.39 3.95
C ILE A 359 3.37 -26.63 3.40
N ILE A 360 2.56 -26.51 2.33
CA ILE A 360 1.93 -27.69 1.68
C ILE A 360 2.98 -28.70 1.20
N SER A 361 4.12 -28.24 0.65
CA SER A 361 5.22 -29.14 0.26
C SER A 361 5.83 -29.82 1.49
N ARG A 362 6.05 -29.09 2.59
CA ARG A 362 6.60 -29.68 3.82
C ARG A 362 5.65 -30.66 4.48
N GLU A 363 4.36 -30.34 4.53
CA GLU A 363 3.35 -31.09 5.28
C GLU A 363 2.86 -32.34 4.54
N SER A 364 2.60 -32.22 3.24
CA SER A 364 1.87 -33.28 2.53
C SER A 364 2.47 -33.66 1.19
N ARG A 365 3.58 -33.03 0.77
CA ARG A 365 4.14 -33.19 -0.59
C ARG A 365 3.09 -32.89 -1.66
N ALA A 366 2.27 -31.85 -1.43
CA ALA A 366 1.07 -31.52 -2.21
C ALA A 366 0.05 -32.68 -2.29
N GLY A 367 -0.20 -33.31 -1.15
CA GLY A 367 -1.15 -34.41 -0.98
C GLY A 367 -0.62 -35.82 -1.26
N ALA A 368 0.63 -35.96 -1.75
CA ALA A 368 1.19 -37.28 -2.07
C ALA A 368 1.54 -38.13 -0.84
N ALA A 369 1.69 -37.51 0.33
CA ALA A 369 1.95 -38.21 1.60
C ALA A 369 0.68 -38.52 2.40
N LEU A 370 -0.51 -38.21 1.88
CA LEU A 370 -1.78 -38.34 2.59
C LEU A 370 -2.57 -39.59 2.16
N THR A 371 -3.37 -40.11 3.08
CA THR A 371 -4.39 -41.15 2.83
C THR A 371 -5.77 -40.51 2.95
N ASP A 372 -6.44 -40.24 1.82
CA ASP A 372 -7.75 -39.59 1.79
C ASP A 372 -7.82 -38.28 2.60
N GLY A 373 -6.76 -37.48 2.54
CA GLY A 373 -6.63 -36.22 3.28
C GLY A 373 -6.04 -36.36 4.68
N TRP A 374 -5.96 -37.57 5.22
CA TRP A 374 -5.40 -37.83 6.53
C TRP A 374 -3.89 -38.03 6.50
N GLY A 375 -3.21 -37.51 7.51
CA GLY A 375 -1.81 -37.79 7.81
C GLY A 375 -1.56 -37.83 9.32
N ASP A 376 -0.30 -38.07 9.68
CA ASP A 376 0.14 -38.28 11.07
C ASP A 376 -0.65 -39.37 11.81
N TRP A 377 -0.45 -40.63 11.40
CA TRP A 377 -1.07 -41.78 12.06
C TRP A 377 -0.47 -42.02 13.45
N ASP A 378 -1.31 -41.90 14.48
CA ASP A 378 -0.94 -42.24 15.84
C ASP A 378 -1.29 -43.71 16.14
N THR A 379 -0.26 -44.52 16.38
CA THR A 379 -0.43 -45.95 16.68
C THR A 379 -1.02 -46.23 18.06
N GLU A 380 -0.80 -45.35 19.04
CA GLU A 380 -1.33 -45.51 20.40
C GLU A 380 -2.81 -45.15 20.45
N ARG A 381 -3.20 -44.10 19.71
CA ARG A 381 -4.60 -43.66 19.57
C ARG A 381 -5.40 -44.49 18.56
N GLY A 382 -4.72 -45.10 17.59
CA GLY A 382 -5.36 -45.80 16.48
C GLY A 382 -6.13 -44.86 15.54
N ALA A 383 -5.68 -43.62 15.40
CA ALA A 383 -6.34 -42.58 14.61
C ALA A 383 -5.35 -41.55 14.05
N TYR A 384 -5.72 -40.89 12.95
CA TYR A 384 -4.94 -39.82 12.32
C TYR A 384 -5.09 -38.48 13.06
N ASN A 385 -4.00 -37.78 13.30
CA ASN A 385 -3.98 -36.51 14.01
C ASN A 385 -4.14 -35.29 13.09
N ALA A 386 -3.82 -35.40 11.81
CA ALA A 386 -3.74 -34.25 10.93
C ALA A 386 -4.61 -34.37 9.67
N TRP A 387 -5.26 -33.26 9.31
CA TRP A 387 -6.18 -33.17 8.17
C TRP A 387 -5.69 -32.20 7.08
N GLY A 388 -5.79 -32.65 5.84
CA GLY A 388 -5.66 -31.87 4.61
C GLY A 388 -4.26 -31.39 4.23
N LEU A 389 -4.18 -30.61 3.15
CA LEU A 389 -2.93 -30.25 2.48
C LEU A 389 -1.88 -29.57 3.38
N MET A 390 -2.33 -28.77 4.33
CA MET A 390 -1.50 -28.06 5.32
C MET A 390 -1.51 -28.73 6.71
N GLN A 391 -2.07 -29.95 6.82
CA GLN A 391 -2.02 -30.82 8.01
C GLN A 391 -2.44 -30.10 9.31
N VAL A 392 -3.68 -29.62 9.33
CA VAL A 392 -4.27 -29.01 10.53
C VAL A 392 -4.49 -30.10 11.58
N ASP A 393 -4.03 -29.86 12.81
CA ASP A 393 -4.17 -30.79 13.93
C ASP A 393 -5.63 -30.88 14.41
N VAL A 394 -6.24 -32.05 14.26
CA VAL A 394 -7.61 -32.36 14.69
C VAL A 394 -7.64 -33.23 15.93
N ASN A 395 -6.48 -33.48 16.56
CA ASN A 395 -6.41 -34.23 17.82
C ASN A 395 -7.15 -33.45 18.93
N PRO A 396 -8.13 -34.05 19.62
CA PRO A 396 -8.84 -33.40 20.73
C PRO A 396 -7.92 -32.95 21.88
N ASP A 397 -6.79 -33.63 22.08
CA ASP A 397 -5.79 -33.28 23.10
C ASP A 397 -4.70 -32.32 22.58
N GLY A 398 -4.76 -31.95 21.29
CA GLY A 398 -3.85 -31.03 20.61
C GLY A 398 -4.57 -29.76 20.18
N GLY A 399 -4.83 -29.62 18.87
CA GLY A 399 -5.48 -28.44 18.26
C GLY A 399 -7.02 -28.44 18.25
N ALA A 400 -7.66 -29.62 18.29
CA ALA A 400 -9.12 -29.80 18.27
C ALA A 400 -9.87 -29.01 17.15
N HIS A 401 -9.28 -28.91 15.96
CA HIS A 401 -9.93 -28.25 14.83
C HIS A 401 -10.93 -29.17 14.09
N ASP A 402 -12.04 -28.61 13.61
CA ASP A 402 -13.08 -29.37 12.90
C ASP A 402 -12.71 -29.65 11.43
N PRO A 403 -12.68 -30.92 10.97
CA PRO A 403 -12.36 -31.31 9.58
C PRO A 403 -13.57 -31.22 8.63
N GLU A 404 -14.51 -30.31 8.85
CA GLU A 404 -15.82 -30.27 8.14
C GLU A 404 -15.74 -29.92 6.63
N VAL A 405 -14.54 -29.67 6.10
CA VAL A 405 -14.31 -29.26 4.71
C VAL A 405 -13.36 -30.20 3.97
N ASP A 406 -13.52 -30.31 2.65
CA ASP A 406 -12.66 -31.19 1.83
C ASP A 406 -11.18 -30.86 2.04
N TRP A 407 -10.38 -31.90 2.21
CA TRP A 407 -8.96 -31.84 2.60
C TRP A 407 -8.04 -31.01 1.68
N ASP A 408 -8.49 -30.71 0.45
CA ASP A 408 -7.79 -29.92 -0.55
C ASP A 408 -8.56 -28.68 -1.05
N SER A 409 -9.63 -28.31 -0.34
CA SER A 409 -10.50 -27.16 -0.64
C SER A 409 -9.82 -25.81 -0.40
N GLU A 410 -10.44 -24.75 -0.90
CA GLU A 410 -9.99 -23.38 -0.59
C GLU A 410 -10.30 -23.01 0.86
N GLU A 411 -11.38 -23.55 1.39
CA GLU A 411 -11.84 -23.43 2.77
C GLU A 411 -10.82 -24.04 3.73
N HIS A 412 -10.33 -25.25 3.46
CA HIS A 412 -9.24 -25.89 4.22
C HIS A 412 -7.98 -25.03 4.24
N LEU A 413 -7.52 -24.60 3.05
CA LEU A 413 -6.34 -23.74 2.95
C LEU A 413 -6.55 -22.40 3.68
N SER A 414 -7.76 -21.85 3.64
CA SER A 414 -8.13 -20.64 4.36
C SER A 414 -8.05 -20.83 5.88
N GLN A 415 -8.58 -21.93 6.42
CA GLN A 415 -8.52 -22.24 7.85
C GLN A 415 -7.07 -22.42 8.33
N ALA A 416 -6.29 -23.24 7.62
CA ALA A 416 -4.88 -23.47 7.96
C ALA A 416 -4.04 -22.18 7.90
N THR A 417 -4.29 -21.33 6.89
CA THR A 417 -3.59 -20.04 6.77
C THR A 417 -3.99 -19.07 7.88
N GLU A 418 -5.24 -19.11 8.35
CA GLU A 418 -5.69 -18.30 9.49
C GLU A 418 -4.96 -18.69 10.78
N ILE A 419 -4.82 -19.99 11.05
CA ILE A 419 -4.03 -20.52 12.17
C ILE A 419 -2.58 -20.03 12.10
N LEU A 420 -1.94 -20.12 10.93
CA LEU A 420 -0.59 -19.59 10.72
C LEU A 420 -0.49 -18.09 11.02
N VAL A 421 -1.44 -17.30 10.51
CA VAL A 421 -1.48 -15.85 10.73
C VAL A 421 -1.64 -15.52 12.21
N ASP A 422 -2.47 -16.27 12.94
CA ASP A 422 -2.65 -16.06 14.38
C ASP A 422 -1.40 -16.42 15.17
N PHE A 423 -0.68 -17.47 14.81
CA PHE A 423 0.63 -17.76 15.39
C PHE A 423 1.65 -16.65 15.10
N ILE A 424 1.68 -16.11 13.88
CA ILE A 424 2.54 -14.97 13.56
C ILE A 424 2.22 -13.79 14.48
N LYS A 425 0.95 -13.43 14.67
CA LYS A 425 0.53 -12.36 15.59
C LYS A 425 0.95 -12.63 17.03
N ILE A 426 0.78 -13.87 17.52
CA ILE A 426 1.22 -14.27 18.87
C ILE A 426 2.73 -14.04 19.02
N ILE A 427 3.53 -14.45 18.03
CA ILE A 427 4.99 -14.26 18.06
C ILE A 427 5.39 -12.80 17.97
N GLN A 428 4.70 -11.99 17.16
CA GLN A 428 4.92 -10.54 17.10
C GLN A 428 4.73 -9.88 18.47
N ASN A 429 3.66 -10.27 19.18
CA ASN A 429 3.36 -9.77 20.53
C ASN A 429 4.36 -10.28 21.57
N LYS A 430 4.78 -11.54 21.46
CA LYS A 430 5.71 -12.19 22.39
C LYS A 430 7.14 -11.68 22.25
N PHE A 431 7.54 -11.31 21.03
CA PHE A 431 8.89 -10.84 20.70
C PHE A 431 8.84 -9.53 19.89
N PRO A 432 8.41 -8.42 20.49
CA PRO A 432 8.26 -7.14 19.78
C PRO A 432 9.59 -6.55 19.30
N ASN A 433 10.71 -6.97 19.90
CA ASN A 433 12.06 -6.54 19.54
C ASN A 433 12.67 -7.34 18.38
N TRP A 434 12.01 -8.39 17.89
CA TRP A 434 12.45 -9.12 16.70
C TRP A 434 12.09 -8.34 15.44
N SER A 435 12.87 -8.50 14.38
CA SER A 435 12.47 -7.97 13.06
C SER A 435 11.20 -8.68 12.57
N ARG A 436 10.50 -8.08 11.60
CA ARG A 436 9.29 -8.70 11.01
C ARG A 436 9.61 -10.06 10.37
N GLU A 437 10.77 -10.23 9.74
CA GLU A 437 11.25 -11.50 9.19
C GLU A 437 11.55 -12.54 10.28
N GLN A 438 12.09 -12.10 11.41
CA GLN A 438 12.30 -12.99 12.56
C GLN A 438 10.98 -13.43 13.18
N GLN A 439 10.01 -12.51 13.28
CA GLN A 439 8.65 -12.79 13.74
C GLN A 439 7.92 -13.73 12.77
N LEU A 440 8.09 -13.57 11.45
CA LEU A 440 7.59 -14.51 10.43
C LEU A 440 8.09 -15.91 10.71
N LYS A 441 9.41 -16.05 10.83
CA LYS A 441 10.08 -17.33 11.04
C LYS A 441 9.60 -17.99 12.33
N GLY A 442 9.48 -17.21 13.41
CA GLY A 442 8.92 -17.69 14.66
C GLY A 442 7.45 -18.13 14.53
N GLY A 443 6.64 -17.45 13.73
CA GLY A 443 5.27 -17.86 13.44
C GLY A 443 5.19 -19.19 12.67
N ILE A 444 6.09 -19.41 11.70
CA ILE A 444 6.22 -20.69 10.98
C ILE A 444 6.63 -21.82 11.94
N VAL A 445 7.52 -21.55 12.90
CA VAL A 445 7.85 -22.50 13.97
C VAL A 445 6.63 -22.81 14.83
N ALA A 446 5.93 -21.77 15.28
CA ALA A 446 4.76 -21.93 16.14
C ALA A 446 3.63 -22.69 15.44
N TYR A 447 3.51 -22.60 14.12
CA TYR A 447 2.58 -23.43 13.35
C TYR A 447 2.86 -24.94 13.52
N ASN A 448 4.13 -25.35 13.65
CA ASN A 448 4.50 -26.75 13.82
C ASN A 448 4.41 -27.25 15.28
N VAL A 449 4.77 -26.42 16.26
CA VAL A 449 4.95 -26.87 17.66
C VAL A 449 4.25 -26.02 18.72
N GLY A 450 3.42 -25.07 18.30
CA GLY A 450 2.82 -24.06 19.16
C GLY A 450 3.80 -22.97 19.57
N ASP A 451 3.28 -21.80 19.94
CA ASP A 451 4.08 -20.64 20.32
C ASP A 451 4.91 -20.88 21.59
N GLY A 452 4.43 -21.76 22.48
CA GLY A 452 5.05 -22.06 23.76
C GLY A 452 6.49 -22.54 23.64
N LYS A 453 6.85 -23.18 22.51
CA LYS A 453 8.21 -23.67 22.22
C LYS A 453 9.13 -22.63 21.57
N VAL A 454 8.58 -21.51 21.09
CA VAL A 454 9.38 -20.39 20.57
C VAL A 454 9.91 -19.57 21.75
N LYS A 455 11.23 -19.67 22.01
CA LYS A 455 11.87 -19.04 23.20
C LYS A 455 12.85 -17.92 22.86
N ASN A 456 13.69 -18.12 21.84
CA ASN A 456 14.66 -17.12 21.37
C ASN A 456 14.97 -17.39 19.89
N TYR A 457 15.50 -16.39 19.17
CA TYR A 457 15.72 -16.52 17.73
C TYR A 457 16.90 -17.44 17.38
N LYS A 458 17.95 -17.47 18.20
CA LYS A 458 19.19 -18.24 17.93
C LYS A 458 18.93 -19.74 17.80
N ALA A 459 17.94 -20.26 18.52
CA ALA A 459 17.54 -21.67 18.51
C ALA A 459 16.06 -21.84 18.16
N VAL A 460 15.55 -21.01 17.22
CA VAL A 460 14.10 -20.91 16.94
C VAL A 460 13.49 -22.24 16.51
N ASP A 461 14.19 -23.03 15.70
CA ASP A 461 13.71 -24.34 15.21
C ASP A 461 14.00 -25.51 16.16
N TYR A 462 14.70 -25.32 17.28
CA TYR A 462 15.27 -26.42 18.07
C TYR A 462 14.26 -27.49 18.49
N TYR A 463 13.01 -27.09 18.75
CA TYR A 463 11.94 -27.99 19.18
C TYR A 463 11.06 -28.53 18.04
N THR A 464 11.27 -28.05 16.81
CA THR A 464 10.47 -28.46 15.64
C THR A 464 10.85 -29.86 15.16
N THR A 465 9.99 -30.45 14.34
CA THR A 465 10.29 -31.72 13.67
C THR A 465 11.62 -31.63 12.92
N HIS A 466 12.57 -32.50 13.28
CA HIS A 466 13.96 -32.53 12.78
C HIS A 466 14.81 -31.28 13.07
N GLY A 467 14.32 -30.35 13.89
CA GLY A 467 15.05 -29.14 14.25
C GLY A 467 15.26 -28.15 13.09
N ASP A 468 14.43 -28.23 12.03
CA ASP A 468 14.65 -27.48 10.78
C ASP A 468 13.38 -26.95 10.12
N TYR A 469 12.22 -27.04 10.78
CA TYR A 469 10.93 -26.87 10.10
C TYR A 469 10.82 -25.52 9.39
N SER A 470 11.06 -24.41 10.11
CA SER A 470 10.98 -23.09 9.49
C SER A 470 12.11 -22.85 8.50
N ASN A 471 13.33 -23.34 8.76
CA ASN A 471 14.43 -23.27 7.80
C ASN A 471 14.08 -23.96 6.47
N ASP A 472 13.62 -25.21 6.48
CA ASP A 472 13.23 -25.90 5.26
C ASP A 472 12.07 -25.20 4.54
N VAL A 473 11.01 -24.84 5.27
CA VAL A 473 9.84 -24.14 4.70
C VAL A 473 10.26 -22.82 4.03
N VAL A 474 11.08 -21.99 4.68
CA VAL A 474 11.54 -20.73 4.10
C VAL A 474 12.37 -20.98 2.82
N ALA A 475 13.25 -21.99 2.81
CA ALA A 475 14.05 -22.30 1.63
C ALA A 475 13.20 -22.83 0.46
N LYS A 476 12.15 -23.60 0.76
CA LYS A 476 11.14 -24.01 -0.23
C LYS A 476 10.35 -22.81 -0.76
N ALA A 477 9.97 -21.88 0.11
CA ALA A 477 9.24 -20.66 -0.26
C ALA A 477 10.07 -19.78 -1.21
N HIS A 478 11.37 -19.61 -0.93
CA HIS A 478 12.28 -18.91 -1.86
C HIS A 478 12.25 -19.52 -3.26
N TRP A 479 12.25 -20.85 -3.36
CA TRP A 479 12.18 -21.54 -4.64
C TRP A 479 10.85 -21.33 -5.37
N TYR A 480 9.72 -21.47 -4.66
CA TYR A 480 8.39 -21.24 -5.25
C TYR A 480 8.24 -19.80 -5.76
N LYS A 481 8.75 -18.82 -5.00
CA LYS A 481 8.78 -17.41 -5.39
C LYS A 481 9.60 -17.19 -6.67
N GLU A 482 10.84 -17.69 -6.69
CA GLU A 482 11.78 -17.41 -7.78
C GLU A 482 11.51 -18.20 -9.08
N LYS A 483 10.98 -19.43 -8.98
CA LYS A 483 10.95 -20.38 -10.11
C LYS A 483 9.56 -20.72 -10.61
N ARG A 484 8.52 -20.36 -9.88
CA ARG A 484 7.14 -20.76 -10.20
C ARG A 484 6.15 -19.59 -10.11
N ASP A 485 6.63 -18.35 -9.96
CA ASP A 485 5.84 -17.12 -9.87
C ASP A 485 4.67 -17.24 -8.89
N TYR A 486 4.93 -17.80 -7.70
CA TYR A 486 3.97 -17.73 -6.60
C TYR A 486 3.99 -16.31 -6.02
#